data_AF-Q4T2N0-F1
#
_entry.id   AF-Q4T2N0-F1
#
_cell.length_a   1.000
_cell.length_b   1.000
_cell.length_c   1.000
_cell.angle_alpha   90.00
_cell.angle_beta   90.00
_cell.angle_gamma   90.00
#
_symmetry.space_group_name_H-M   'P 1'
#
loop_
_entity.id
_entity.type
_entity.pdbx_description
1 polymer ?
#
loop_
_entity_poly.entity_id
_entity_poly.type
_entity_poly.pdbx_seq_one_letter_code
_entity_poly.pdbx_strand_id
1 'polypeptide(L)' 'KEVEPMSKESDHIHIIALAQALNVSILVEYMDRGEGGTVNHHVFPEDGDPRIFLLYRPGHYDILYK' A
#
# COMPACT_ATOMS: atom_id res chain seq x y z
N LYS A 1 -3.82 4.35 -19.97
CA LYS A 1 -3.73 2.99 -20.57
C LYS A 1 -2.50 2.30 -20.01
N GLU A 2 -2.52 1.89 -18.73
CA GLU A 2 -1.34 1.30 -18.08
C GLU A 2 -1.66 0.10 -17.16
N VAL A 3 -2.87 -0.46 -17.27
CA VAL A 3 -3.41 -1.44 -16.31
C VAL A 3 -3.61 -2.85 -16.91
N GLU A 4 -3.31 -3.03 -18.19
CA GLU A 4 -3.65 -4.26 -18.93
C GLU A 4 -2.55 -5.36 -19.02
N PRO A 5 -1.23 -5.12 -18.82
CA PRO A 5 -0.25 -6.21 -18.81
C PRO A 5 0.02 -6.75 -17.40
N MET A 6 -0.19 -8.05 -17.20
CA MET A 6 0.29 -8.77 -16.01
C MET A 6 1.83 -8.71 -15.96
N SER A 7 2.38 -8.45 -14.77
CA SER A 7 3.81 -8.26 -14.48
C SER A 7 4.38 -6.83 -14.60
N LYS A 8 3.54 -5.78 -14.52
CA LYS A 8 4.01 -4.42 -14.21
C LYS A 8 3.95 -4.18 -12.69
N GLU A 9 5.01 -3.60 -12.14
CA GLU A 9 5.08 -3.17 -10.74
C GLU A 9 3.83 -2.38 -10.38
N SER A 10 3.03 -2.94 -9.48
CA SER A 10 1.83 -2.25 -9.00
C SER A 10 2.26 -1.19 -8.01
N ASP A 11 2.47 0.02 -8.53
CA ASP A 11 2.63 1.22 -7.70
C ASP A 11 1.34 1.54 -6.93
N HIS A 12 1.44 2.56 -6.06
CA HIS A 12 0.44 2.93 -5.06
C HIS A 12 -0.97 3.15 -5.65
N ILE A 13 -1.05 3.51 -6.94
CA ILE A 13 -2.29 3.75 -7.68
C ILE A 13 -3.21 2.52 -7.70
N HIS A 14 -2.66 1.30 -7.80
CA HIS A 14 -3.49 0.09 -7.84
C HIS A 14 -4.12 -0.21 -6.48
N ILE A 15 -3.38 0.03 -5.39
CA ILE A 15 -3.87 -0.16 -4.02
C ILE A 15 -4.98 0.84 -3.72
N ILE A 16 -4.80 2.09 -4.13
CA ILE A 16 -5.81 3.15 -3.99
C ILE A 16 -7.07 2.80 -4.80
N ALA A 17 -6.91 2.37 -6.05
CA ALA A 17 -8.04 1.99 -6.91
C ALA A 17 -8.81 0.79 -6.34
N LEU A 18 -8.11 -0.21 -5.80
CA LEU A 18 -8.72 -1.37 -5.16
C LEU A 18 -9.45 -0.97 -3.86
N ALA A 19 -8.81 -0.15 -3.01
CA ALA A 19 -9.39 0.38 -1.78
C ALA A 19 -10.69 1.12 -2.06
N GLN A 20 -10.69 1.98 -3.08
CA GLN A 20 -11.87 2.72 -3.53
C GLN A 20 -12.94 1.80 -4.14
N ALA A 21 -12.56 0.83 -4.96
CA ALA A 21 -13.50 -0.09 -5.61
C ALA A 21 -14.19 -1.03 -4.60
N LEU A 22 -13.47 -1.47 -3.57
CA LEU A 22 -13.98 -2.33 -2.51
C LEU A 22 -14.54 -1.56 -1.32
N ASN A 23 -14.42 -0.22 -1.33
CA ASN A 23 -14.81 0.67 -0.25
C ASN A 23 -14.19 0.28 1.11
N VAL A 24 -12.92 -0.13 1.09
CA VAL A 24 -12.13 -0.54 2.27
C VAL A 24 -11.01 0.46 2.53
N SER A 25 -10.65 0.64 3.80
CA SER A 25 -9.49 1.46 4.19
C SER A 25 -8.25 0.58 4.36
N ILE A 26 -7.15 1.00 3.72
CA ILE A 26 -5.88 0.28 3.69
C ILE A 26 -4.78 1.22 4.19
N LEU A 27 -3.89 0.71 5.04
CA LEU A 27 -2.66 1.37 5.46
C LEU A 27 -1.47 0.68 4.82
N VAL A 28 -0.62 1.45 4.15
CA VAL A 28 0.62 0.97 3.53
C VAL A 28 1.81 1.55 4.28
N GLU A 29 2.64 0.69 4.84
CA GLU A 29 3.89 0.98 5.52
C GLU A 29 5.05 0.84 4.54
N TYR A 30 5.80 1.91 4.32
CA TYR A 30 6.99 1.94 3.47
C TYR A 30 8.22 1.72 4.33
N MET A 31 8.87 0.57 4.10
CA MET A 31 10.16 0.26 4.68
C MET A 31 11.26 0.56 3.67
N ASP A 32 11.67 1.83 3.61
CA ASP A 32 12.88 2.21 2.88
C ASP A 32 14.12 2.02 3.77
N ARG A 33 15.28 1.75 3.16
CA ARG A 33 16.58 1.56 3.83
C ARG A 33 17.17 2.89 4.38
N GLY A 34 16.31 3.81 4.81
CA GLY A 34 16.74 5.06 5.46
C GLY A 34 17.32 4.80 6.85
N GLU A 35 18.37 5.52 7.21
CA GLU A 35 19.15 5.36 8.46
C GLU A 35 18.38 5.64 9.78
N GLY A 36 17.07 5.87 9.75
CA GLY A 36 16.24 6.02 10.93
C GLY A 36 15.07 5.05 10.83
N GLY A 37 14.83 4.24 11.87
CA GLY A 37 13.73 3.25 11.94
C GLY A 37 12.30 3.83 11.91
N THR A 38 12.11 4.97 11.25
CA THR A 38 10.82 5.59 10.95
C THR A 38 10.25 4.97 9.67
N VAL A 39 9.32 4.04 9.86
CA VAL A 39 8.50 3.48 8.78
C VAL A 39 7.47 4.55 8.37
N ASN A 40 7.45 4.93 7.09
CA ASN A 40 6.46 5.89 6.59
C ASN A 40 5.14 5.15 6.36
N HIS A 41 4.05 5.55 7.02
CA HIS A 41 2.73 4.98 6.77
C HIS A 41 1.90 5.91 5.88
N HIS A 42 1.11 5.35 4.98
CA HIS A 42 0.16 6.06 4.14
C HIS A 42 -1.21 5.39 4.28
N VAL A 43 -2.24 6.14 4.64
CA VAL A 43 -3.59 5.63 4.82
C VAL A 43 -4.46 6.07 3.65
N PHE A 44 -5.20 5.12 3.08
CA PHE A 44 -6.10 5.37 1.96
C PHE A 44 -7.49 4.79 2.28
N PRO A 45 -8.56 5.61 2.22
CA PRO A 45 -8.56 7.08 2.14
C PRO A 45 -7.93 7.73 3.39
N GLU A 46 -7.45 8.99 3.29
CA GLU A 46 -6.66 9.69 4.32
C GLU A 46 -7.31 9.79 5.72
N ASP A 47 -8.64 9.62 5.81
CA ASP A 47 -9.43 9.63 7.07
C ASP A 47 -10.14 8.29 7.35
N GLY A 48 -9.73 7.22 6.68
CA GLY A 48 -10.28 5.88 6.88
C GLY A 48 -9.81 5.22 8.17
N ASP A 49 -10.57 4.26 8.69
CA ASP A 49 -10.11 3.33 9.74
C ASP A 49 -9.51 2.09 9.06
N PRO A 50 -8.17 2.01 8.88
CA PRO A 50 -7.56 0.95 8.11
C PRO A 50 -7.72 -0.39 8.80
N ARG A 51 -8.37 -1.33 8.10
CA ARG A 51 -8.50 -2.73 8.55
C ARG A 51 -7.46 -3.65 7.93
N ILE A 52 -6.79 -3.18 6.89
CA ILE A 52 -5.78 -3.92 6.14
C ILE A 52 -4.48 -3.13 6.26
N PHE A 53 -3.44 -3.82 6.72
CA PHE A 53 -2.10 -3.26 6.85
C PHE A 53 -1.18 -3.98 5.85
N LEU A 54 -0.53 -3.20 5.00
CA LEU A 54 0.41 -3.68 3.99
C LEU A 54 1.79 -3.10 4.29
N LEU A 55 2.83 -3.92 4.17
CA LEU A 55 4.22 -3.47 4.19
C LEU A 55 4.74 -3.47 2.76
N TYR A 56 5.09 -2.30 2.26
CA TYR A 56 5.82 -2.15 1.01
C TYR A 56 7.32 -2.22 1.26
N ARG A 57 7.94 -3.14 0.53
CA ARG A 57 9.38 -3.27 0.34
C ARG A 57 9.66 -3.16 -1.16
N PRO A 58 10.83 -2.69 -1.60
CA PRO A 58 11.15 -2.60 -3.02
C PRO A 58 10.88 -3.93 -3.76
N GLY A 59 9.86 -3.94 -4.63
CA GLY A 59 9.42 -5.12 -5.40
C GLY A 59 8.55 -6.14 -4.65
N HIS A 60 8.12 -5.89 -3.41
CA HIS A 60 7.29 -6.82 -2.64
C HIS A 60 6.30 -6.12 -1.70
N TYR A 61 5.07 -6.65 -1.62
CA TYR A 61 4.09 -6.26 -0.62
C TYR A 61 3.83 -7.44 0.31
N ASP A 62 3.92 -7.19 1.62
CA ASP A 62 3.54 -8.16 2.66
C ASP A 62 2.28 -7.69 3.37
N ILE A 63 1.49 -8.64 3.87
CA ILE A 63 0.34 -8.32 4.72
C ILE A 63 0.81 -8.34 6.16
N LEU A 64 0.57 -7.25 6.87
CA LEU A 64 0.81 -7.14 8.29
C LEU A 64 -0.48 -7.47 9.06
N TYR A 65 -0.33 -8.24 10.13
CA TYR A 65 -1.39 -8.54 11.08
C TYR A 65 -1.02 -7.94 12.44
N LYS A 66 -1.98 -7.33 13.10
CA LYS A 66 -1.82 -6.77 14.45
C LYS A 66 -2.31 -7.76 15.50
#